data_AF-A0AAD9P050-F1
#
_entry.id   AF-A0AAD9P050-F1
#
_cell.length_a   1.000
_cell.length_b   1.000
_cell.length_c   1.000
_cell.angle_alpha   90.00
_cell.angle_beta   90.00
_cell.angle_gamma   90.00
#
_symmetry.space_group_name_H-M   'P 1'
#
loop_
_entity.id
_entity.type
_entity.pdbx_description
1 polymer ?
#
loop_
_entity_poly.entity_id
_entity_poly.type
_entity_poly.pdbx_seq_one_letter_code
_entity_poly.pdbx_strand_id
1 'polypeptide(L)'
;MSVGFLLASPDDAVIWRGPKKNGLIKQFLRDVDWGTVDYLVIDTPPGTSDEHLSVVTYMSAAQVDGAVIVTTPQEVALQDVRKEISFCKKVKMPIIGVVENMSGFVCPHCKVTSCSLSSTQPVLYFICGVVYKTLHSVKPCF
;
A
#
# COMPACT_ATOMS: atom_id res chain seq x y z
N MET A 1 11.59 -11.89 6.64
CA MET A 1 10.89 -12.20 7.91
C MET A 1 9.38 -12.02 7.68
N SER A 2 8.52 -12.91 8.18
CA SER A 2 7.06 -12.71 8.15
C SER A 2 6.50 -12.88 9.57
N VAL A 3 5.52 -12.04 9.91
CA VAL A 3 4.79 -12.11 11.18
C VAL A 3 4.15 -13.47 11.38
N GLY A 4 3.68 -14.12 10.31
CA GLY A 4 3.02 -15.42 10.40
C GLY A 4 3.92 -16.51 10.99
N PHE A 5 5.25 -16.40 10.86
CA PHE A 5 6.19 -17.35 11.49
C PHE A 5 6.39 -17.12 12.99
N LEU A 6 5.94 -15.97 13.52
CA LEU A 6 6.02 -15.64 14.94
C LEU A 6 4.75 -16.00 15.71
N LEU A 7 3.72 -16.53 15.02
CA LEU A 7 2.47 -16.96 15.63
C LEU A 7 2.56 -18.40 16.12
N ALA A 8 1.80 -18.72 17.16
CA ALA A 8 1.75 -20.07 17.70
C ALA A 8 1.03 -21.03 16.73
N SER A 9 0.02 -20.53 16.01
CA SER A 9 -0.70 -21.24 14.96
C SER A 9 -0.83 -20.37 13.69
N PRO A 10 -0.82 -20.97 12.48
CA PRO A 10 -1.09 -20.25 11.23
C PRO A 10 -2.47 -19.58 11.18
N ASP A 11 -3.43 -20.10 11.95
CA ASP A 11 -4.81 -19.62 11.97
C ASP A 11 -5.07 -18.53 13.04
N ASP A 12 -4.05 -18.16 13.82
CA ASP A 12 -4.21 -17.17 14.88
C ASP A 12 -4.39 -15.76 14.30
N ALA A 13 -5.48 -15.10 14.67
CA ALA A 13 -5.73 -13.72 14.28
C ALA A 13 -4.78 -12.75 15.01
N VAL A 14 -4.06 -11.94 14.24
CA VAL A 14 -3.13 -10.95 14.77
C VAL A 14 -3.87 -9.65 15.07
N ILE A 15 -4.31 -9.48 16.31
CA ILE A 15 -4.96 -8.24 16.75
C ILE A 15 -3.92 -7.31 17.40
N TRP A 16 -3.27 -6.47 16.59
CA TRP A 16 -2.31 -5.49 17.07
C TRP A 16 -2.86 -4.07 17.03
N ARG A 17 -2.71 -3.35 18.15
CA ARG A 17 -3.22 -1.98 18.30
C ARG A 17 -2.09 -0.95 18.33
N GLY A 18 -2.34 0.19 17.70
CA GLY A 18 -1.56 1.44 17.74
C GLY A 18 -0.05 1.28 17.91
N PRO A 19 0.50 1.36 19.15
CA PRO A 19 1.94 1.33 19.38
C PRO A 19 2.64 0.05 18.90
N LYS A 20 2.00 -1.12 19.05
CA LYS A 20 2.59 -2.40 18.62
C LYS A 20 2.71 -2.48 17.09
N LYS A 21 1.68 -1.99 16.39
CA LYS A 21 1.67 -1.91 14.93
C LYS A 21 2.78 -0.99 14.42
N ASN A 22 2.92 0.20 15.02
CA ASN A 22 3.95 1.16 14.62
C ASN A 22 5.37 0.65 14.92
N GLY A 23 5.55 0.00 16.08
CA GLY A 23 6.82 -0.65 16.43
C GLY A 23 7.23 -1.72 15.42
N LEU A 24 6.27 -2.52 14.96
CA LEU A 24 6.50 -3.54 13.95
C LEU A 24 6.86 -2.94 12.58
N ILE A 25 6.16 -1.90 12.13
CA ILE A 25 6.50 -1.18 10.89
C ILE A 25 7.94 -0.65 10.98
N LYS A 26 8.31 -0.05 12.11
CA LYS A 26 9.67 0.42 12.36
C LYS A 26 10.69 -0.72 12.29
N GLN A 27 10.39 -1.85 12.92
CA GLN A 27 11.26 -3.04 12.91
C GLN A 27 11.43 -3.58 11.47
N PHE A 28 10.37 -3.66 10.68
CA PHE A 28 10.45 -4.08 9.28
C PHE A 28 11.31 -3.15 8.41
N LEU A 29 11.22 -1.83 8.66
CA LEU A 29 11.96 -0.85 7.88
C LEU A 29 13.44 -0.72 8.32
N ARG A 30 13.77 -1.06 9.57
CA ARG A 30 15.13 -0.86 10.13
C ARG A 30 15.90 -2.15 10.37
N ASP A 31 15.25 -3.16 10.92
CA ASP A 31 15.92 -4.33 11.52
C ASP A 31 15.87 -5.55 10.59
N VAL A 32 15.18 -5.44 9.45
CA VAL A 32 15.22 -6.45 8.39
C VAL A 32 16.30 -6.08 7.38
N ASP A 33 17.19 -7.02 7.13
CA ASP A 33 18.16 -6.92 6.05
C ASP A 33 17.47 -7.21 4.71
N TRP A 34 17.17 -6.13 3.98
CA TRP A 34 16.62 -6.21 2.62
C TRP A 34 17.71 -6.41 1.57
N GLY A 35 19.00 -6.32 1.94
CA GLY A 35 20.12 -6.34 1.00
C GLY A 35 20.09 -5.18 0.02
N THR A 36 20.63 -5.41 -1.18
CA THR A 36 20.56 -4.46 -2.30
C THR A 36 19.34 -4.78 -3.14
N VAL A 37 18.34 -3.91 -3.11
CA VAL A 37 17.19 -3.99 -4.01
C VAL A 37 17.05 -2.68 -4.75
N ASP A 38 16.54 -2.72 -5.97
CA ASP A 38 16.28 -1.49 -6.73
C ASP A 38 15.03 -0.79 -6.22
N TYR A 39 14.03 -1.57 -5.76
CA TYR A 39 12.73 -1.07 -5.34
C TYR A 39 12.26 -1.71 -4.03
N LEU A 40 11.70 -0.88 -3.15
CA LEU A 40 10.90 -1.29 -2.01
C LEU A 40 9.46 -0.83 -2.22
N VAL A 41 8.56 -1.80 -2.23
CA VAL A 41 7.12 -1.62 -2.38
C VAL A 41 6.49 -1.86 -1.02
N ILE A 42 5.75 -0.87 -0.52
CA ILE A 42 5.04 -0.98 0.75
C ILE A 42 3.55 -0.95 0.47
N ASP A 43 2.90 -2.08 0.71
CA ASP A 43 1.47 -2.28 0.61
C ASP A 43 0.81 -1.83 1.94
N THR A 44 0.18 -0.66 1.94
CA THR A 44 -0.52 -0.14 3.11
C THR A 44 -2.01 -0.52 3.05
N PRO A 45 -2.66 -0.76 4.20
CA PRO A 45 -4.11 -0.93 4.23
C PRO A 45 -4.83 0.30 3.66
N PRO A 46 -6.10 0.18 3.26
CA PRO A 46 -6.82 1.30 2.69
C PRO A 46 -7.24 2.38 3.69
N GLY A 47 -7.44 3.58 3.15
CA GLY A 47 -7.86 4.77 3.89
C GLY A 47 -6.69 5.49 4.57
N THR A 48 -6.92 6.67 5.15
CA THR A 48 -5.84 7.56 5.62
C THR A 48 -5.36 7.22 7.04
N SER A 49 -5.06 5.95 7.30
CA SER A 49 -4.81 5.40 8.63
C SER A 49 -3.40 5.72 9.15
N ASP A 50 -3.14 5.48 10.45
CA ASP A 50 -1.84 5.74 11.11
C ASP A 50 -0.65 5.00 10.47
N GLU A 51 -0.91 3.92 9.75
CA GLU A 51 0.06 3.14 8.98
C GLU A 51 0.79 4.03 7.96
N HIS A 52 0.05 4.85 7.21
CA HIS A 52 0.62 5.74 6.21
C HIS A 52 1.54 6.78 6.85
N LEU A 53 1.08 7.38 7.95
CA LEU A 53 1.88 8.35 8.71
C LEU A 53 3.14 7.70 9.28
N SER A 54 3.04 6.47 9.78
CA SER A 54 4.17 5.73 10.33
C SER A 54 5.23 5.46 9.26
N VAL A 55 4.81 4.97 8.09
CA VAL A 55 5.73 4.72 6.96
C VAL A 55 6.39 6.02 6.52
N VAL A 56 5.62 7.08 6.28
CA VAL A 56 6.18 8.39 5.86
C VAL A 56 7.12 8.96 6.91
N THR A 57 6.80 8.83 8.20
CA THR A 57 7.64 9.33 9.29
C THR A 57 8.95 8.55 9.38
N TYR A 58 8.90 7.22 9.39
CA TYR A 58 10.09 6.39 9.50
C TYR A 58 10.97 6.43 8.24
N MET A 59 10.38 6.70 7.07
CA MET A 59 11.11 6.84 5.81
C MET A 59 11.47 8.29 5.47
N SER A 60 11.18 9.26 6.34
CA SER A 60 11.48 10.68 6.10
C SER A 60 12.96 10.94 5.84
N ALA A 61 13.85 10.26 6.56
CA ALA A 61 15.30 10.32 6.35
C ALA A 61 15.75 9.66 5.04
N ALA A 62 14.92 8.77 4.50
CA ALA A 62 15.26 7.87 3.41
C ALA A 62 14.79 8.40 2.04
N GLN A 63 14.09 9.55 1.98
CA GLN A 63 13.51 10.14 0.76
C GLN A 63 12.69 9.13 -0.06
N VAL A 64 11.38 9.10 0.21
CA VAL A 64 10.41 8.32 -0.58
C VAL A 64 10.20 9.01 -1.93
N ASP A 65 10.22 8.23 -3.02
CA ASP A 65 10.03 8.76 -4.38
C ASP A 65 8.58 9.17 -4.63
N GLY A 66 7.63 8.39 -4.10
CA GLY A 66 6.23 8.76 -4.11
C GLY A 66 5.29 7.61 -3.81
N ALA A 67 4.00 7.87 -4.05
CA ALA A 67 2.92 6.92 -3.88
C ALA A 67 2.24 6.61 -5.22
N VAL A 68 1.84 5.34 -5.38
CA VAL A 68 0.91 4.90 -6.42
C VAL A 68 -0.43 4.62 -5.77
N ILE A 69 -1.47 5.26 -6.27
CA ILE A 69 -2.83 5.10 -5.75
C ILE A 69 -3.55 4.07 -6.61
N VAL A 70 -3.99 2.97 -6.01
CA VAL A 70 -4.81 1.96 -6.69
C VAL A 70 -6.28 2.21 -6.38
N THR A 71 -7.14 2.13 -7.39
CA THR A 71 -8.58 2.33 -7.25
C THR A 71 -9.37 1.41 -8.17
N THR A 72 -10.70 1.49 -8.12
CA THR A 72 -11.61 0.76 -9.00
C THR A 72 -12.68 1.73 -9.53
N PRO A 73 -13.39 1.42 -10.63
CA PRO A 73 -14.29 2.37 -11.29
C PRO A 73 -15.53 2.78 -10.47
N GLN A 74 -15.82 2.11 -9.35
CA GLN A 74 -17.03 2.37 -8.57
C GLN A 74 -16.94 3.71 -7.82
N GLU A 75 -18.04 4.46 -7.76
CA GLU A 75 -18.10 5.79 -7.14
C GLU A 75 -17.62 5.81 -5.67
N VAL A 76 -17.85 4.73 -4.92
CA VAL A 76 -17.39 4.61 -3.53
C VAL A 76 -15.87 4.63 -3.44
N ALA A 77 -15.17 3.98 -4.37
CA ALA A 77 -13.71 3.99 -4.43
C ALA A 77 -13.17 5.38 -4.80
N LEU A 78 -13.85 6.12 -5.67
CA LEU A 78 -13.45 7.49 -6.03
C LEU A 78 -13.44 8.44 -4.83
N GLN A 79 -14.36 8.26 -3.88
CA GLN A 79 -14.39 9.09 -2.67
C GLN A 79 -13.17 8.87 -1.78
N ASP A 80 -12.71 7.63 -1.66
CA ASP A 80 -11.53 7.32 -0.85
C ASP A 80 -10.23 7.71 -1.57
N VAL A 81 -10.17 7.64 -2.91
CA VAL A 81 -9.05 8.19 -3.70
C VAL A 81 -8.85 9.68 -3.43
N ARG A 82 -9.95 10.45 -3.36
CA ARG A 82 -9.86 11.90 -3.07
C ARG A 82 -9.25 12.17 -1.69
N LYS A 83 -9.56 11.33 -0.70
CA LYS A 83 -8.96 11.42 0.65
C LYS A 83 -7.48 11.09 0.60
N GLU A 84 -7.07 10.06 -0.13
CA GLU A 84 -5.65 9.69 -0.28
C GLU A 84 -4.83 10.74 -1.01
N ILE A 85 -5.36 11.33 -2.08
CA ILE A 85 -4.69 12.45 -2.77
C ILE A 85 -4.50 13.63 -1.79
N SER A 86 -5.50 13.93 -0.98
CA SER A 86 -5.42 14.99 0.03
C SER A 86 -4.38 14.66 1.11
N PHE A 87 -4.32 13.40 1.55
CA PHE A 87 -3.29 12.92 2.48
C PHE A 87 -1.88 13.10 1.91
N CYS A 88 -1.62 12.59 0.69
CA CYS A 88 -0.33 12.71 0.02
C CYS A 88 0.13 14.18 -0.08
N LYS A 89 -0.79 15.10 -0.43
CA LYS A 89 -0.51 16.53 -0.46
C LYS A 89 -0.12 17.09 0.91
N LYS A 90 -0.81 16.71 1.99
CA LYS A 90 -0.51 17.18 3.35
C LYS A 90 0.86 16.71 3.84
N VAL A 91 1.22 15.47 3.54
CA VAL A 91 2.53 14.91 3.92
C VAL A 91 3.64 15.19 2.91
N LYS A 92 3.36 15.99 1.88
CA LYS A 92 4.27 16.36 0.79
C LYS A 92 4.87 15.13 0.06
N MET A 93 4.09 14.06 -0.04
CA MET A 93 4.48 12.86 -0.78
C MET A 93 4.10 13.01 -2.27
N PRO A 94 5.05 12.88 -3.21
CA PRO A 94 4.74 12.90 -4.63
C PRO A 94 3.80 11.74 -4.99
N ILE A 95 2.86 11.99 -5.91
CA ILE A 95 2.01 10.94 -6.47
C ILE A 95 2.60 10.59 -7.85
N ILE A 96 3.07 9.35 -8.00
CA ILE A 96 3.67 8.86 -9.23
C ILE A 96 2.58 8.58 -10.28
N GLY A 97 1.43 8.05 -9.83
CA GLY A 97 0.31 7.76 -10.70
C GLY A 97 -0.90 7.17 -9.97
N VAL A 98 -1.99 7.03 -10.72
CA VAL A 98 -3.22 6.35 -10.27
C VAL A 98 -3.46 5.15 -11.19
N VAL A 99 -3.70 3.99 -10.59
CA VAL A 99 -3.99 2.74 -11.29
C VAL A 99 -5.45 2.38 -11.06
N GLU A 100 -6.24 2.34 -12.12
CA GLU A 100 -7.61 1.84 -12.07
C GLU A 100 -7.60 0.32 -12.31
N ASN A 101 -7.83 -0.44 -11.25
CA ASN A 101 -7.97 -1.87 -11.26
C ASN A 101 -9.41 -2.28 -11.59
N MET A 102 -9.60 -3.49 -12.12
CA MET A 102 -10.92 -4.06 -12.41
C MET A 102 -11.79 -3.18 -13.33
N SER A 103 -11.18 -2.47 -14.28
CA SER A 103 -11.85 -1.55 -15.22
C SER A 103 -12.48 -2.23 -16.44
N GLY A 104 -12.27 -3.54 -16.60
CA GLY A 104 -12.86 -4.33 -17.66
C GLY A 104 -12.54 -5.80 -17.53
N PHE A 105 -13.31 -6.62 -18.24
CA PHE A 105 -13.10 -8.05 -18.32
C PHE A 105 -12.85 -8.46 -19.77
N VAL A 106 -11.70 -9.09 -20.03
CA VAL A 106 -11.39 -9.67 -21.34
C VAL A 106 -11.77 -11.14 -21.29
N CYS A 107 -12.80 -11.51 -22.05
CA CYS A 107 -13.23 -12.90 -22.09
C CYS A 107 -12.11 -13.79 -22.66
N PRO A 108 -11.66 -14.85 -21.93
CA PRO A 108 -10.56 -15.69 -22.38
C PRO A 108 -10.90 -16.47 -23.66
N HIS A 109 -12.19 -16.73 -23.90
CA HIS A 109 -12.68 -17.50 -25.04
C HIS A 109 -12.84 -16.66 -26.32
N CYS A 110 -13.49 -15.50 -26.25
CA CYS A 110 -13.81 -14.69 -27.44
C CYS A 110 -13.00 -13.40 -27.57
N LYS A 111 -12.13 -13.07 -26.61
CA LYS A 111 -11.29 -11.85 -26.58
C LYS A 111 -12.06 -10.52 -26.64
N VAL A 112 -13.37 -10.56 -26.51
CA VAL A 112 -14.20 -9.37 -26.38
C VAL A 112 -14.00 -8.79 -24.98
N THR A 113 -13.74 -7.49 -24.92
CA THR A 113 -13.65 -6.72 -23.68
C THR A 113 -15.04 -6.21 -23.32
N SER A 114 -15.52 -6.53 -22.12
CA SER A 114 -16.72 -5.92 -21.54
C SER A 114 -16.33 -4.97 -20.41
N CYS A 115 -16.95 -3.78 -20.38
CA CYS A 115 -16.78 -2.82 -19.28
C CYS A 115 -17.76 -3.06 -18.11
N SER A 116 -18.52 -4.16 -18.12
CA SER A 116 -19.60 -4.40 -17.18
C SER A 116 -19.17 -5.31 -16.02
N LEU A 117 -18.33 -4.79 -15.11
CA LEU A 117 -18.35 -5.26 -13.73
C LEU A 117 -19.47 -4.52 -12.99
N SER A 118 -20.71 -4.81 -13.40
CA SER A 118 -21.91 -4.17 -12.87
C SER A 118 -22.18 -4.61 -11.42
N SER A 119 -21.98 -3.66 -10.51
CA SER A 119 -22.79 -3.39 -9.30
C SER A 119 -23.08 -4.50 -8.28
N THR A 120 -22.53 -5.71 -8.40
CA THR A 120 -22.89 -6.84 -7.51
C THR A 120 -21.72 -7.62 -6.92
N GLN A 121 -20.46 -7.24 -7.20
CA GLN A 121 -19.38 -7.77 -6.38
C GLN A 121 -19.39 -7.05 -5.02
N PRO A 122 -19.35 -7.80 -3.90
CA PRO A 122 -19.10 -7.16 -2.62
C PRO A 122 -17.82 -6.36 -2.79
N VAL A 123 -17.84 -5.13 -2.30
CA VAL A 123 -16.74 -4.18 -2.33
C VAL A 123 -15.60 -4.78 -1.48
N LEU A 124 -14.93 -5.80 -2.00
CA LEU A 124 -13.68 -6.28 -1.48
C LEU A 124 -12.71 -5.16 -1.84
N TYR A 125 -12.63 -4.21 -0.92
CA TYR A 125 -11.44 -3.48 -0.50
C TYR A 125 -10.34 -3.34 -1.55
N PHE A 126 -9.77 -2.15 -1.66
CA PHE A 126 -8.33 -1.88 -1.60
C PHE A 126 -8.03 -0.61 -2.37
N ILE A 127 -8.17 0.53 -1.69
CA ILE A 127 -7.25 1.62 -1.98
C ILE A 127 -5.96 1.32 -1.25
N CYS A 128 -5.14 0.43 -1.80
CA CYS A 128 -3.78 0.38 -1.32
C CYS A 128 -3.04 1.62 -1.83
N GLY A 129 -2.54 2.44 -0.90
CA GLY A 129 -1.49 3.39 -1.19
C GLY A 129 -0.17 2.65 -1.26
N VAL A 130 0.30 2.28 -2.44
CA VAL A 130 1.63 1.68 -2.56
C VAL A 130 2.65 2.79 -2.36
N VAL A 131 3.40 2.75 -1.25
CA VAL A 131 4.53 3.65 -1.05
C VAL A 131 5.74 3.04 -1.75
N TYR A 132 6.30 3.80 -2.69
CA TYR A 132 7.35 3.38 -3.59
C TYR A 132 8.64 4.11 -3.27
N LYS A 133 9.72 3.34 -3.15
CA LYS A 133 11.06 3.89 -3.02
C LYS A 133 12.06 3.09 -3.86
N THR A 134 12.88 3.81 -4.59
CA THR A 134 14.05 3.33 -5.30
C THR A 134 15.23 3.35 -4.32
N LEU A 135 15.78 2.18 -4.01
CA LEU A 135 16.77 2.01 -2.95
C LEU A 135 18.23 2.21 -3.41
N HIS A 136 18.45 2.75 -4.62
CA HIS A 136 19.79 3.13 -5.14
C HIS A 136 20.59 4.08 -4.21
N SER A 137 19.95 4.70 -3.22
CA SER A 137 20.59 5.64 -2.29
C SER A 137 20.48 5.24 -0.81
N VAL A 138 20.11 3.99 -0.49
CA VAL A 138 20.28 3.48 0.88
C VAL A 138 21.71 3.03 1.06
N LYS A 139 22.58 4.03 1.27
CA LYS A 139 23.70 3.77 2.16
C LYS A 139 23.10 3.29 3.49
N PRO A 140 23.69 2.28 4.13
CA PRO A 140 23.27 1.87 5.46
C PRO A 140 23.47 3.08 6.39
N CYS A 141 22.41 3.84 6.60
CA CYS A 141 22.33 4.76 7.72
C CYS A 141 22.07 3.89 8.94
N PHE A 142 23.18 3.42 9.53
CA PHE A 142 23.21 2.87 10.88
C PHE A 142 22.67 3.90 11.88
#